data_AF-A0A7S2WI22-F1
#
_entry.id   AF-A0A7S2WI22-F1
#
_cell.length_a   1.000
_cell.length_b   1.000
_cell.length_c   1.000
_cell.angle_alpha   90.00
_cell.angle_beta   90.00
_cell.angle_gamma   90.00
#
_symmetry.space_group_name_H-M   'P 1'
#
loop_
_entity.id
_entity.type
_entity.pdbx_description
1 polymer ?
#
loop_
_entity_poly.entity_id
_entity_poly.type
_entity_poly.pdbx_seq_one_letter_code
_entity_poly.pdbx_strand_id
1 'polypeptide(L)'
;YPPSVIDNFLSICFYRSGKGYGDLEAFRSLANDMDAHEAKFPKKLEHNRLFYFAIPPNVFAETGVAIKQTCMSDKGWSRMIIEKPFGRDLTSCEELLDILAKNFDEHQLYRIDHYLGKEMVQNLLILRFGNLWFDRIWNRDNIQCVMLTFKEPFGTDGRGGYFDKYGIIRDIIQNHLLQVMTLMAMEPPTKADGPESGDFIRDAKVQVLKAVS
;
A
#
# COMPACT_ATOMS: atom_id res chain seq x y z
N TYR A 1 -31.50 -24.89 8.08
CA TYR A 1 -30.65 -23.98 8.85
C TYR A 1 -30.32 -22.78 7.98
N PRO A 2 -30.30 -21.54 8.51
CA PRO A 2 -29.85 -20.39 7.73
C PRO A 2 -28.41 -20.62 7.24
N PRO A 3 -28.02 -20.08 6.07
CA PRO A 3 -26.64 -20.17 5.59
C PRO A 3 -25.68 -19.63 6.63
N SER A 4 -24.56 -20.30 6.84
CA SER A 4 -23.53 -19.82 7.76
C SER A 4 -22.93 -18.51 7.25
N VAL A 5 -22.25 -17.76 8.12
CA VAL A 5 -21.48 -16.57 7.73
C VAL A 5 -20.44 -16.92 6.64
N ILE A 6 -19.87 -18.13 6.71
CA ILE A 6 -18.92 -18.65 5.73
C ILE A 6 -19.60 -18.84 4.38
N ASP A 7 -20.79 -19.46 4.34
CA ASP A 7 -21.51 -19.70 3.09
C ASP A 7 -21.86 -18.37 2.40
N ASN A 8 -22.28 -17.37 3.18
CA ASN A 8 -22.56 -16.04 2.66
C ASN A 8 -21.30 -15.37 2.09
N PHE A 9 -20.14 -15.49 2.76
CA PHE A 9 -18.88 -14.96 2.26
C PHE A 9 -18.42 -15.68 0.97
N LEU A 10 -18.49 -17.00 0.94
CA LEU A 10 -18.09 -17.78 -0.24
C LEU A 10 -19.01 -17.51 -1.43
N SER A 11 -20.29 -17.18 -1.21
CA SER A 11 -21.26 -16.88 -2.27
C SER A 11 -20.92 -15.61 -3.08
N ILE A 12 -20.06 -14.73 -2.55
CA ILE A 12 -19.60 -13.52 -3.22
C ILE A 12 -18.17 -13.65 -3.77
N CYS A 13 -17.53 -14.80 -3.62
CA CYS A 13 -16.21 -15.08 -4.15
C CYS A 13 -16.32 -15.75 -5.53
N PHE A 14 -15.68 -15.16 -6.53
CA PHE A 14 -15.64 -15.69 -7.89
C PHE A 14 -14.19 -15.85 -8.33
N TYR A 15 -13.94 -16.81 -9.22
CA TYR A 15 -12.61 -17.08 -9.77
C TYR A 15 -12.66 -17.09 -11.29
N ARG A 16 -11.67 -16.46 -11.92
CA ARG A 16 -11.45 -16.50 -13.36
C ARG A 16 -9.98 -16.75 -13.64
N SER A 17 -9.71 -17.77 -14.47
CA SER A 17 -8.36 -18.07 -14.95
C SER A 17 -8.00 -17.24 -16.17
N GLY A 18 -6.73 -16.85 -16.30
CA GLY A 18 -6.15 -16.23 -17.50
C GLY A 18 -4.86 -16.94 -17.90
N LYS A 19 -4.38 -16.72 -19.14
CA LYS A 19 -3.14 -17.33 -19.64
C LYS A 19 -1.87 -16.62 -19.13
N GLY A 20 -2.02 -15.38 -18.67
CA GLY A 20 -0.94 -14.55 -18.15
C GLY A 20 -1.46 -13.23 -17.59
N TYR A 21 -0.56 -12.41 -17.06
CA TYR A 21 -0.90 -11.17 -16.37
C TYR A 21 -1.18 -9.98 -17.31
N GLY A 22 -0.79 -10.08 -18.57
CA GLY A 22 -1.18 -9.17 -19.65
C GLY A 22 -2.30 -9.69 -20.57
N ASP A 23 -3.01 -10.77 -20.19
CA ASP A 23 -4.03 -11.41 -21.04
C ASP A 23 -5.31 -10.55 -21.15
N LEU A 24 -5.34 -9.66 -22.15
CA LEU A 24 -6.45 -8.73 -22.37
C LEU A 24 -7.80 -9.43 -22.56
N GLU A 25 -7.84 -10.64 -23.11
CA GLU A 25 -9.09 -11.38 -23.30
C GLU A 25 -9.65 -11.88 -21.97
N ALA A 26 -8.77 -12.40 -21.10
CA ALA A 26 -9.12 -12.78 -19.74
C ALA A 26 -9.59 -11.58 -18.91
N PHE A 27 -8.92 -10.43 -19.03
CA PHE A 27 -9.32 -9.20 -18.33
C PHE A 27 -10.63 -8.61 -18.85
N ARG A 28 -10.91 -8.62 -20.16
CA ARG A 28 -12.25 -8.26 -20.68
C ARG A 28 -13.33 -9.18 -20.14
N SER A 29 -13.02 -10.47 -20.06
CA SER A 29 -13.94 -11.44 -19.48
C SER A 29 -14.18 -11.22 -17.99
N LEU A 30 -13.15 -10.81 -17.23
CA LEU A 30 -13.27 -10.38 -15.84
C LEU A 30 -14.12 -9.11 -15.70
N ALA A 31 -13.94 -8.14 -16.60
CA ALA A 31 -14.74 -6.92 -16.63
C ALA A 31 -16.24 -7.23 -16.81
N ASN A 32 -16.58 -8.11 -17.76
CA ASN A 32 -17.96 -8.55 -17.96
C ASN A 32 -18.57 -9.21 -16.71
N ASP A 33 -17.79 -9.99 -15.95
CA ASP A 33 -18.28 -10.57 -14.69
C ASP A 33 -18.52 -9.50 -13.63
N MET A 34 -17.61 -8.53 -13.52
CA MET A 34 -17.76 -7.40 -12.60
C MET A 34 -19.01 -6.59 -12.96
N ASP A 35 -19.20 -6.25 -14.23
CA ASP A 35 -20.37 -5.52 -14.73
C ASP A 35 -21.67 -6.29 -14.45
N ALA A 36 -21.68 -7.60 -14.70
CA ALA A 36 -22.83 -8.47 -14.43
C ALA A 36 -23.13 -8.57 -12.92
N HIS A 37 -22.10 -8.55 -12.07
CA HIS A 37 -22.26 -8.51 -10.62
C HIS A 37 -22.79 -7.14 -10.15
N GLU A 38 -22.22 -6.05 -10.66
CA GLU A 38 -22.63 -4.67 -10.37
C GLU A 38 -24.10 -4.41 -10.78
N ALA A 39 -24.53 -4.95 -11.92
CA ALA A 39 -25.91 -4.85 -12.41
C ALA A 39 -26.96 -5.46 -11.46
N LYS A 40 -26.57 -6.37 -10.57
CA LYS A 40 -27.47 -6.92 -9.51
C LYS A 40 -27.83 -5.87 -8.46
N PHE A 41 -27.12 -4.73 -8.42
CA PHE A 41 -27.31 -3.66 -7.44
C PHE A 41 -27.68 -2.33 -8.12
N PRO A 42 -28.81 -2.25 -8.86
CA PRO A 42 -29.15 -1.09 -9.69
C PRO A 42 -29.43 0.20 -8.91
N LYS A 43 -29.63 0.12 -7.58
CA LYS A 43 -29.81 1.28 -6.70
C LYS A 43 -28.50 1.95 -6.28
N LYS A 44 -27.34 1.35 -6.57
CA LYS A 44 -26.04 1.96 -6.28
C LYS A 44 -25.63 2.86 -7.44
N LEU A 45 -25.42 4.14 -7.15
CA LEU A 45 -25.00 5.15 -8.13
C LEU A 45 -23.54 4.99 -8.52
N GLU A 46 -22.72 4.42 -7.63
CA GLU A 46 -21.30 4.20 -7.86
C GLU A 46 -20.95 2.71 -7.74
N HIS A 47 -20.04 2.28 -8.61
CA HIS A 47 -19.41 0.97 -8.56
C HIS A 47 -17.91 1.15 -8.37
N ASN A 48 -17.42 0.81 -7.20
CA ASN A 48 -16.03 1.00 -6.85
C ASN A 48 -15.26 -0.30 -7.04
N ARG A 49 -14.10 -0.22 -7.70
CA ARG A 49 -13.27 -1.39 -8.01
C ARG A 49 -11.92 -1.29 -7.31
N LEU A 50 -11.57 -2.31 -6.54
CA LEU A 50 -10.32 -2.41 -5.81
C LEU A 50 -9.53 -3.61 -6.33
N PHE A 51 -8.35 -3.36 -6.88
CA PHE A 51 -7.47 -4.38 -7.44
C PHE A 51 -6.29 -4.61 -6.51
N TYR A 52 -6.16 -5.82 -5.96
CA TYR A 52 -5.03 -6.18 -5.10
C TYR A 52 -3.98 -6.94 -5.90
N PHE A 53 -2.78 -6.39 -6.04
CA PHE A 53 -1.69 -6.96 -6.82
C PHE A 53 -0.91 -7.97 -5.96
N ALA A 54 -1.53 -9.10 -5.65
CA ALA A 54 -0.90 -10.25 -4.99
C ALA A 54 -0.10 -11.09 -6.01
N ILE A 55 0.76 -10.43 -6.77
CA ILE A 55 1.47 -10.97 -7.94
C ILE A 55 2.95 -10.55 -7.90
N PRO A 56 3.83 -11.20 -8.68
CA PRO A 56 5.23 -10.79 -8.76
C PRO A 56 5.45 -9.36 -9.31
N PRO A 57 6.46 -8.60 -8.84
CA PRO A 57 6.69 -7.22 -9.28
C PRO A 57 6.95 -7.05 -10.79
N ASN A 58 7.58 -8.04 -11.41
CA ASN A 58 7.91 -8.00 -12.84
C ASN A 58 6.68 -8.01 -13.74
N VAL A 59 5.49 -8.31 -13.21
CA VAL A 59 4.23 -8.34 -13.95
C VAL A 59 3.27 -7.20 -13.59
N PHE A 60 3.68 -6.29 -12.68
CA PHE A 60 2.86 -5.13 -12.29
C PHE A 60 2.52 -4.24 -13.48
N ALA A 61 3.50 -3.99 -14.35
CA ALA A 61 3.36 -3.17 -15.53
C ALA A 61 2.27 -3.70 -16.49
N GLU A 62 2.41 -4.95 -16.93
CA GLU A 62 1.46 -5.56 -17.87
C GLU A 62 0.05 -5.72 -17.28
N THR A 63 -0.03 -6.07 -15.99
CA THR A 63 -1.31 -6.16 -15.26
C THR A 63 -1.98 -4.79 -15.18
N GLY A 64 -1.22 -3.75 -14.86
CA GLY A 64 -1.72 -2.38 -14.78
C GLY A 64 -2.29 -1.90 -16.10
N VAL A 65 -1.58 -2.13 -17.20
CA VAL A 65 -2.04 -1.80 -18.57
C VAL A 65 -3.33 -2.55 -18.89
N ALA A 66 -3.39 -3.86 -18.62
CA ALA A 66 -4.57 -4.67 -18.89
C ALA A 66 -5.80 -4.18 -18.10
N ILE A 67 -5.64 -3.89 -16.81
CA ILE A 67 -6.70 -3.33 -15.97
C ILE A 67 -7.15 -1.97 -16.50
N LYS A 68 -6.21 -1.07 -16.81
CA LYS A 68 -6.52 0.27 -17.31
C LYS A 68 -7.35 0.24 -18.59
N GLN A 69 -7.08 -0.72 -19.47
CA GLN A 69 -7.77 -0.85 -20.76
C GLN A 69 -9.14 -1.52 -20.69
N THR A 70 -9.44 -2.28 -19.64
CA THR A 70 -10.59 -3.21 -19.67
C THR A 70 -11.45 -3.20 -18.41
N CYS A 71 -10.87 -2.94 -17.24
CA CYS A 71 -11.48 -3.25 -15.96
C CYS A 71 -11.78 -2.01 -15.11
N MET A 72 -11.40 -0.80 -15.57
CA MET A 72 -11.69 0.44 -14.85
C MET A 72 -13.21 0.63 -14.68
N SER A 73 -13.61 1.19 -13.54
CA SER A 73 -15.01 1.57 -13.32
C SER A 73 -15.34 2.87 -14.04
N ASP A 74 -16.49 2.90 -14.70
CA ASP A 74 -17.04 4.10 -15.34
C ASP A 74 -17.85 4.99 -14.39
N LYS A 75 -18.31 4.42 -13.26
CA LYS A 75 -19.29 5.07 -12.35
C LYS A 75 -18.76 5.30 -10.93
N GLY A 76 -17.51 4.94 -10.66
CA GLY A 76 -16.91 5.06 -9.33
C GLY A 76 -15.39 5.09 -9.41
N TRP A 77 -14.73 4.99 -8.26
CA TRP A 77 -13.26 4.96 -8.24
C TRP A 77 -12.72 3.57 -8.59
N SER A 78 -11.52 3.57 -9.15
CA SER A 78 -10.68 2.38 -9.33
C SER A 78 -9.38 2.59 -8.59
N ARG A 79 -9.02 1.67 -7.69
CA ARG A 79 -7.84 1.76 -6.83
C ARG A 79 -7.02 0.47 -6.88
N MET A 80 -5.72 0.62 -6.83
CA MET A 80 -4.74 -0.46 -7.01
C MET A 80 -3.91 -0.56 -5.72
N ILE A 81 -4.01 -1.69 -5.03
CA ILE A 81 -3.17 -2.03 -3.89
C ILE A 81 -1.95 -2.79 -4.41
N ILE A 82 -0.76 -2.26 -4.14
CA ILE A 82 0.52 -2.80 -4.65
C ILE A 82 1.40 -3.16 -3.48
N GLU A 83 1.95 -4.38 -3.49
CA GLU A 83 2.86 -4.90 -2.47
C GLU A 83 4.32 -4.68 -2.81
N LYS A 84 5.17 -4.67 -1.78
CA LYS A 84 6.63 -4.67 -1.93
C LYS A 84 7.09 -5.96 -2.65
N PRO A 85 8.22 -5.94 -3.38
CA PRO A 85 9.21 -4.86 -3.49
C PRO A 85 8.94 -3.82 -4.59
N PHE A 86 9.24 -2.56 -4.27
CA PHE A 86 9.17 -1.41 -5.20
C PHE A 86 10.56 -1.14 -5.81
N GLY A 87 11.03 -2.06 -6.65
CA GLY A 87 12.41 -2.05 -7.14
C GLY A 87 13.43 -2.57 -6.12
N ARG A 88 14.72 -2.46 -6.46
CA ARG A 88 15.86 -2.90 -5.64
C ARG A 88 16.84 -1.78 -5.31
N ASP A 89 16.71 -0.66 -6.00
CA ASP A 89 17.52 0.55 -5.89
C ASP A 89 16.70 1.73 -6.44
N LEU A 90 17.28 2.93 -6.42
CA LEU A 90 16.62 4.14 -6.89
C LEU A 90 16.16 4.00 -8.35
N THR A 91 17.06 3.58 -9.25
CA THR A 91 16.79 3.49 -10.69
C THR A 91 15.66 2.52 -10.99
N SER A 92 15.71 1.30 -10.46
CA SER A 92 14.64 0.31 -10.69
C SER A 92 13.31 0.69 -10.01
N CYS A 93 13.35 1.49 -8.94
CA CYS A 93 12.14 2.06 -8.33
C CYS A 93 11.54 3.15 -9.21
N GLU A 94 12.35 4.09 -9.71
CA GLU A 94 11.92 5.16 -10.62
C GLU A 94 11.30 4.58 -11.90
N GLU A 95 11.93 3.58 -12.51
CA GLU A 95 11.37 2.87 -13.67
C GLU A 95 9.99 2.26 -13.39
N LEU A 96 9.81 1.62 -12.23
CA LEU A 96 8.52 1.06 -11.82
C LEU A 96 7.48 2.17 -11.60
N LEU A 97 7.87 3.25 -10.92
CA LEU A 97 6.99 4.38 -10.63
C LEU A 97 6.55 5.09 -11.91
N ASP A 98 7.45 5.28 -12.88
CA ASP A 98 7.15 5.88 -14.18
C ASP A 98 6.13 5.04 -14.96
N ILE A 99 6.26 3.72 -14.92
CA ILE A 99 5.29 2.83 -15.57
C ILE A 99 3.93 2.92 -14.90
N LEU A 100 3.88 2.95 -13.56
CA LEU A 100 2.62 3.08 -12.83
C LEU A 100 1.97 4.45 -13.09
N ALA A 101 2.74 5.53 -13.06
CA ALA A 101 2.28 6.90 -13.28
C ALA A 101 1.73 7.13 -14.70
N LYS A 102 2.23 6.40 -15.71
CA LYS A 102 1.67 6.43 -17.08
C LYS A 102 0.26 5.84 -17.16
N ASN A 103 -0.12 4.95 -16.25
CA ASN A 103 -1.38 4.22 -16.31
C ASN A 103 -2.38 4.68 -15.25
N PHE A 104 -1.91 5.16 -14.11
CA PHE A 104 -2.73 5.49 -12.95
C PHE A 104 -2.29 6.81 -12.32
N ASP A 105 -3.27 7.56 -11.84
CA ASP A 105 -3.00 8.74 -11.04
C ASP A 105 -2.57 8.32 -9.63
N GLU A 106 -1.77 9.15 -8.95
CA GLU A 106 -1.21 8.82 -7.64
C GLU A 106 -2.29 8.53 -6.57
N HIS A 107 -3.45 9.18 -6.63
CA HIS A 107 -4.57 8.95 -5.72
C HIS A 107 -5.25 7.57 -5.92
N GLN A 108 -4.95 6.88 -7.03
CA GLN A 108 -5.42 5.53 -7.33
C GLN A 108 -4.46 4.46 -6.81
N LEU A 109 -3.22 4.81 -6.46
CA LEU A 109 -2.14 3.88 -6.11
C LEU A 109 -1.94 3.78 -4.59
N TYR A 110 -2.14 2.59 -4.04
CA TYR A 110 -2.01 2.27 -2.62
C TYR A 110 -0.84 1.32 -2.42
N ARG A 111 0.35 1.89 -2.22
CA ARG A 111 1.60 1.13 -1.98
C ARG A 111 1.62 0.68 -0.53
N ILE A 112 1.63 -0.64 -0.31
CA ILE A 112 1.56 -1.22 1.03
C ILE A 112 2.92 -1.22 1.70
N ASP A 113 2.93 -0.64 2.89
CA ASP A 113 3.82 -1.03 3.97
C ASP A 113 2.95 -1.46 5.16
N HIS A 114 2.91 -2.76 5.42
CA HIS A 114 2.02 -3.31 6.44
C HIS A 114 2.36 -2.86 7.87
N TYR A 115 3.55 -2.29 8.13
CA TYR A 115 3.86 -1.71 9.45
C TYR A 115 2.98 -0.50 9.75
N LEU A 116 2.59 0.27 8.72
CA LEU A 116 1.68 1.41 8.87
C LEU A 116 0.26 0.99 9.28
N GLY A 117 -0.09 -0.30 9.12
CA GLY A 117 -1.34 -0.88 9.59
C GLY A 117 -1.30 -1.37 11.05
N LYS A 118 -0.13 -1.37 11.70
CA LYS A 118 -0.01 -1.82 13.09
C LYS A 118 -0.53 -0.75 14.04
N GLU A 119 -1.37 -1.15 14.99
CA GLU A 119 -2.02 -0.27 15.97
C GLU A 119 -1.03 0.67 16.67
N MET A 120 0.08 0.13 17.19
CA MET A 120 1.08 0.94 17.90
C MET A 120 1.84 1.91 16.98
N VAL A 121 1.96 1.62 15.69
CA VAL A 121 2.57 2.53 14.71
C VAL A 121 1.61 3.68 14.39
N GLN A 122 0.32 3.39 14.24
CA GLN A 122 -0.71 4.42 14.04
C GLN A 122 -0.82 5.35 15.26
N ASN A 123 -0.67 4.80 16.47
CA ASN A 123 -0.75 5.56 17.71
C ASN A 123 0.39 6.58 17.90
N LEU A 124 1.48 6.50 17.12
CA LEU A 124 2.58 7.48 17.17
C LEU A 124 2.09 8.91 16.89
N LEU A 125 1.13 9.09 15.97
CA LEU A 125 0.57 10.41 15.65
C LEU A 125 -0.19 11.00 16.84
N ILE A 126 -1.01 10.17 17.49
CA ILE A 126 -1.81 10.55 18.64
C ILE A 126 -0.89 10.85 19.84
N LEU A 127 0.13 10.01 20.06
CA LEU A 127 1.11 10.23 21.12
C LEU A 127 1.82 11.58 20.93
N ARG A 128 2.30 11.87 19.71
CA ARG A 128 3.10 13.08 19.43
C ARG A 128 2.26 14.35 19.42
N PHE A 129 1.17 14.37 18.65
CA PHE A 129 0.45 15.61 18.37
C PHE A 129 -0.87 15.74 19.14
N GLY A 130 -1.32 14.67 19.80
CA GLY A 130 -2.45 14.72 20.73
C GLY A 130 -2.08 15.15 22.16
N ASN A 131 -0.78 15.27 22.48
CA ASN A 131 -0.28 15.54 23.83
C ASN A 131 0.67 16.74 23.84
N LEU A 132 0.19 17.89 24.32
CA LEU A 132 0.96 19.14 24.36
C LEU A 132 2.31 19.03 25.10
N TRP A 133 2.37 18.22 26.16
CA TRP A 133 3.61 18.04 26.93
C TRP A 133 4.63 17.18 26.19
N PHE A 134 4.17 16.19 25.40
CA PHE A 134 5.06 15.29 24.67
C PHE A 134 5.73 16.03 23.51
N ASP A 135 4.96 16.83 22.78
CA ASP A 135 5.47 17.67 21.69
C ASP A 135 6.62 18.59 22.14
N ARG A 136 6.50 19.20 23.33
CA ARG A 136 7.53 20.09 23.91
C ARG A 136 8.85 19.41 24.25
N ILE A 137 8.83 18.12 24.58
CA ILE A 137 10.05 17.36 24.93
C ILE A 137 10.57 16.56 23.73
N TRP A 138 9.85 16.50 22.62
CA TRP A 138 10.22 15.67 21.48
C TRP A 138 11.17 16.41 20.51
N ASN A 139 12.35 16.79 21.02
CA ASN A 139 13.37 17.53 20.28
C ASN A 139 14.79 17.23 20.79
N ARG A 140 15.79 17.73 20.05
CA ARG A 140 17.22 17.51 20.31
C ARG A 140 17.73 18.03 21.67
N ASP A 141 17.01 18.96 22.30
CA ASP A 141 17.44 19.53 23.59
C ASP A 141 17.07 18.61 24.76
N ASN A 142 16.14 17.67 24.53
CA ASN A 142 15.62 16.77 25.55
C ASN A 142 15.87 15.28 25.22
N ILE A 143 16.02 14.94 23.94
CA ILE A 143 16.24 13.55 23.49
C ILE A 143 17.70 13.34 23.12
N GLN A 144 18.36 12.43 23.85
CA GLN A 144 19.72 12.01 23.55
C GLN A 144 19.80 11.06 22.34
N CYS A 145 18.87 10.09 22.23
CA CYS A 145 18.88 9.06 21.19
C CYS A 145 17.49 8.46 20.98
N VAL A 146 17.17 8.12 19.74
CA VAL A 146 15.99 7.33 19.36
C VAL A 146 16.48 6.03 18.74
N MET A 147 16.04 4.90 19.28
CA MET A 147 16.45 3.57 18.82
C MET A 147 15.27 2.81 18.23
N LEU A 148 15.39 2.42 16.95
CA LEU A 148 14.46 1.55 16.26
C LEU A 148 15.05 0.14 16.18
N THR A 149 14.32 -0.84 16.70
CA THR A 149 14.77 -2.23 16.76
C THR A 149 13.76 -3.14 16.07
N PHE A 150 14.25 -3.97 15.15
CA PHE A 150 13.53 -5.11 14.60
C PHE A 150 14.30 -6.38 14.94
N LYS A 151 13.60 -7.38 15.48
CA LYS A 151 14.17 -8.68 15.86
C LYS A 151 13.18 -9.77 15.51
N GLU A 152 13.65 -10.81 14.87
CA GLU A 152 12.90 -12.05 14.67
C GLU A 152 13.65 -13.20 15.35
N PRO A 153 12.96 -14.10 16.07
CA PRO A 153 13.61 -15.21 16.75
C PRO A 153 13.92 -16.39 15.80
N PHE A 154 13.62 -16.27 14.51
CA PHE A 154 13.79 -17.30 13.49
C PHE A 154 14.72 -16.83 12.36
N GLY A 155 15.21 -17.80 11.57
CA GLY A 155 16.11 -17.55 10.44
C GLY A 155 15.36 -17.29 9.14
N THR A 156 15.96 -17.63 8.00
CA THR A 156 15.32 -17.42 6.69
C THR A 156 14.33 -18.52 6.30
N ASP A 157 14.15 -19.57 7.12
CA ASP A 157 13.11 -20.61 7.05
C ASP A 157 12.68 -21.01 5.62
N GLY A 158 13.65 -21.48 4.81
CA GLY A 158 13.40 -21.95 3.44
C GLY A 158 13.27 -20.85 2.37
N ARG A 159 13.29 -19.57 2.77
CA ARG A 159 13.31 -18.38 1.89
C ARG A 159 14.71 -17.80 1.67
N GLY A 160 15.76 -18.50 2.11
CA GLY A 160 17.15 -18.05 2.01
C GLY A 160 17.54 -17.58 0.61
N GLY A 161 17.10 -18.28 -0.45
CA GLY A 161 17.41 -17.89 -1.83
C GLY A 161 16.75 -16.58 -2.31
N TYR A 162 15.61 -16.19 -1.73
CA TYR A 162 15.01 -14.87 -1.95
C TYR A 162 15.71 -13.81 -1.10
N PHE A 163 15.92 -14.11 0.18
CA PHE A 163 16.55 -13.18 1.13
C PHE A 163 17.98 -12.80 0.71
N ASP A 164 18.77 -13.74 0.21
CA ASP A 164 20.16 -13.52 -0.22
C ASP A 164 20.30 -12.43 -1.30
N LYS A 165 19.30 -12.33 -2.19
CA LYS A 165 19.28 -11.32 -3.26
C LYS A 165 18.85 -9.93 -2.80
N TYR A 166 18.12 -9.83 -1.68
CA TYR A 166 17.56 -8.57 -1.19
C TYR A 166 18.31 -8.02 0.03
N GLY A 167 18.61 -8.88 0.99
CA GLY A 167 19.24 -8.56 2.28
C GLY A 167 18.30 -7.79 3.23
N ILE A 168 18.72 -7.70 4.49
CA ILE A 168 17.93 -7.10 5.57
C ILE A 168 17.61 -5.60 5.33
N ILE A 169 18.49 -4.89 4.63
CA ILE A 169 18.29 -3.46 4.34
C ILE A 169 17.04 -3.26 3.48
N ARG A 170 16.90 -4.00 2.38
CA ARG A 170 15.74 -3.88 1.49
C ARG A 170 14.50 -4.53 2.06
N ASP A 171 14.68 -5.60 2.84
CA ASP A 171 13.55 -6.35 3.37
C ASP A 171 12.84 -5.60 4.50
N ILE A 172 13.59 -4.94 5.40
CA ILE A 172 13.07 -4.35 6.64
C ILE A 172 13.44 -2.87 6.82
N ILE A 173 14.69 -2.48 6.56
CA ILE A 173 15.17 -1.14 6.95
C ILE A 173 14.59 -0.06 6.03
N GLN A 174 14.71 -0.24 4.72
CA GLN A 174 14.31 0.72 3.69
C GLN A 174 12.80 1.00 3.69
N ASN A 175 11.99 0.05 4.16
CA ASN A 175 10.54 0.16 4.23
C ASN A 175 10.08 0.39 5.68
N HIS A 176 9.90 -0.66 6.47
CA HIS A 176 9.23 -0.67 7.76
C HIS A 176 9.85 0.27 8.77
N LEU A 177 11.17 0.15 9.01
CA LEU A 177 11.84 0.99 10.00
C LEU A 177 11.95 2.44 9.53
N LEU A 178 12.19 2.67 8.23
CA LEU A 178 12.22 4.02 7.69
C LEU A 178 10.85 4.70 7.78
N GLN A 179 9.75 3.98 7.52
CA GLN A 179 8.39 4.49 7.68
C GLN A 179 8.10 4.86 9.14
N VAL A 180 8.44 3.98 10.10
CA VAL A 180 8.28 4.29 11.53
C VAL A 180 9.14 5.49 11.94
N MET A 181 10.39 5.57 11.46
CA MET A 181 11.28 6.71 11.68
C MET A 181 10.65 8.01 11.21
N THR A 182 10.07 8.06 10.00
CA THR A 182 9.42 9.28 9.50
C THR A 182 8.25 9.73 10.38
N LEU A 183 7.43 8.81 10.88
CA LEU A 183 6.33 9.14 11.80
C LEU A 183 6.83 9.67 13.15
N MET A 184 7.96 9.16 13.63
CA MET A 184 8.60 9.64 14.86
C MET A 184 9.31 10.98 14.68
N ALA A 185 9.87 11.28 13.51
CA ALA A 185 10.72 12.45 13.30
C ALA A 185 10.03 13.63 12.61
N MET A 186 8.89 13.43 11.95
CA MET A 186 8.23 14.50 11.20
C MET A 186 7.72 15.63 12.07
N GLU A 187 7.69 16.85 11.55
CA GLU A 187 6.99 17.97 12.18
C GLU A 187 5.47 17.71 12.23
N PRO A 188 4.72 18.43 13.10
CA PRO A 188 3.27 18.37 13.09
C PRO A 188 2.71 18.65 11.69
N PRO A 189 1.90 17.74 11.10
CA PRO A 189 1.31 17.99 9.80
C PRO A 189 0.26 19.09 9.91
N THR A 190 0.02 19.84 8.82
CA THR A 190 -1.03 20.86 8.78
C THR A 190 -2.42 20.30 9.12
N LYS A 191 -2.66 19.03 8.79
CA LYS A 191 -3.89 18.29 9.09
C LYS A 191 -3.56 16.82 9.37
N ALA A 192 -4.11 16.26 10.45
CA ALA A 192 -3.87 14.89 10.86
C ALA A 192 -5.10 13.97 10.77
N ASP A 193 -6.30 14.53 10.57
CA ASP A 193 -7.57 13.80 10.55
C ASP A 193 -8.52 14.28 9.44
N GLY A 194 -9.54 13.48 9.13
CA GLY A 194 -10.54 13.80 8.11
C GLY A 194 -10.06 13.61 6.66
N PRO A 195 -10.87 14.03 5.67
CA PRO A 195 -10.54 13.88 4.25
C PRO A 195 -9.21 14.57 3.91
N GLU A 196 -8.41 13.95 3.04
CA GLU A 196 -7.13 14.48 2.52
C GLU A 196 -6.01 14.62 3.57
N SER A 197 -6.23 14.24 4.85
CA SER A 197 -5.17 14.30 5.88
C SER A 197 -3.95 13.44 5.54
N GLY A 198 -4.15 12.37 4.75
CA GLY A 198 -3.08 11.50 4.27
C GLY A 198 -2.00 12.26 3.48
N ASP A 199 -2.39 13.29 2.71
CA ASP A 199 -1.44 14.08 1.92
C ASP A 199 -0.56 14.97 2.80
N PHE A 200 -1.15 15.66 3.78
CA PHE A 200 -0.40 16.50 4.73
C PHE A 200 0.55 15.67 5.62
N ILE A 201 0.11 14.48 6.04
CA ILE A 201 0.98 13.53 6.76
C ILE A 201 2.13 13.06 5.85
N ARG A 202 1.84 12.73 4.58
CA ARG A 202 2.86 12.31 3.62
C ARG A 202 3.89 13.42 3.38
N ASP A 203 3.45 14.66 3.23
CA ASP A 203 4.35 15.79 3.02
C ASP A 203 5.31 15.98 4.21
N ALA A 204 4.80 15.94 5.44
CA ALA A 204 5.61 16.02 6.65
C ALA A 204 6.65 14.87 6.72
N LYS A 205 6.25 13.64 6.37
CA LYS A 205 7.17 12.49 6.29
C LYS A 205 8.25 12.68 5.22
N VAL A 206 7.90 13.22 4.05
CA VAL A 206 8.84 13.46 2.95
C VAL A 206 9.87 14.54 3.34
N GLN A 207 9.47 15.57 4.10
CA GLN A 207 10.43 16.57 4.60
C GLN A 207 11.51 15.95 5.49
N VAL A 208 11.16 14.98 6.33
CA VAL A 208 12.14 14.21 7.12
C VAL A 208 13.12 13.51 6.19
N LEU A 209 12.61 12.75 5.22
CA LEU A 209 13.46 11.96 4.31
C LEU A 209 14.45 12.83 3.54
N LYS A 210 14.04 14.05 3.13
CA LYS A 210 14.93 15.03 2.47
C LYS A 210 16.01 15.61 3.38
N ALA A 211 15.81 15.55 4.70
CA ALA A 211 16.76 16.03 5.69
C ALA A 211 17.70 14.92 6.20
N VAL A 212 17.49 13.66 5.81
CA VAL A 212 18.39 12.55 6.12
C VAL A 212 19.61 12.63 5.20
N SER A 213 20.80 12.65 5.80
CA SER A 213 22.12 12.64 5.15
C SER A 213 22.55 11.26 4.68
#